data_AF-A0A5Q4DGV5-F1
#
_entry.id   AF-A0A5Q4DGV5-F1
#
_cell.length_a   1.000
_cell.length_b   1.000
_cell.length_c   1.000
_cell.angle_alpha   90.00
_cell.angle_beta   90.00
_cell.angle_gamma   90.00
#
_symmetry.space_group_name_H-M   'P 1'
#
loop_
_entity.id
_entity.type
_entity.pdbx_description
1 polymer ?
#
loop_
_entity_poly.entity_id
_entity_poly.type
_entity_poly.pdbx_seq_one_letter_code
_entity_poly.pdbx_strand_id
1 'polypeptide(L)' 'MTATSDVRVFVFESSHLALWAEDVARERSVPVKVVAAPAGTSATCGLALEIPASEAASLEAAFTDEGIAFSLR' A
#
# COMPACT_ATOMS: atom_id res chain seq x y z
N MET A 1 1.80 22.93 15.06
CA MET A 1 1.93 21.48 15.28
C MET A 1 2.07 20.82 13.92
N THR A 2 3.29 20.62 13.44
CA THR A 2 3.55 19.90 12.20
C THR A 2 3.87 18.46 12.56
N ALA A 3 2.85 17.59 12.52
CA ALA A 3 3.08 16.16 12.60
C ALA A 3 3.74 15.74 11.29
N THR A 4 5.05 15.46 11.34
CA THR A 4 5.77 14.77 10.27
C THR A 4 5.15 13.38 10.14
N SER A 5 4.12 13.25 9.30
CA SER A 5 3.42 11.99 9.07
C SER A 5 4.26 11.21 8.07
N ASP A 6 5.16 10.37 8.60
CA ASP A 6 5.93 9.42 7.79
C ASP A 6 4.94 8.44 7.17
N VAL A 7 4.76 8.52 5.85
CA VAL A 7 3.89 7.65 5.08
C VAL A 7 4.74 6.72 4.23
N ARG A 8 4.27 5.48 4.06
CA ARG A 8 4.89 4.51 3.16
C ARG A 8 4.00 4.24 1.98
N VAL A 9 4.62 3.87 0.87
CA VAL A 9 3.90 3.61 -0.38
C VAL A 9 4.13 2.18 -0.82
N PHE A 10 3.04 1.41 -0.91
CA PHE A 10 3.03 0.08 -1.50
C PHE A 10 2.73 0.20 -2.97
N VAL A 11 3.60 -0.36 -3.79
CA VAL A 11 3.46 -0.32 -5.24
C VAL A 11 3.17 -1.72 -5.76
N PHE A 12 2.22 -1.82 -6.68
CA PHE A 12 1.70 -3.07 -7.19
C PHE A 12 1.88 -3.18 -8.70
N GLU A 13 2.11 -4.40 -9.19
CA GLU A 13 2.26 -4.60 -10.63
C GLU A 13 0.92 -4.59 -11.37
N SER A 14 -0.17 -4.98 -10.70
CA SER A 14 -1.51 -5.07 -11.28
C SER A 14 -2.53 -4.30 -10.45
N SER A 15 -3.54 -3.72 -11.12
CA SER A 15 -4.65 -3.01 -10.49
C SER A 15 -5.45 -3.93 -9.58
N HIS A 16 -5.51 -5.23 -9.91
CA HIS A 16 -6.17 -6.23 -9.08
C HIS A 16 -5.50 -6.37 -7.71
N LEU A 17 -4.15 -6.39 -7.67
CA LEU A 17 -3.40 -6.46 -6.41
C LEU A 17 -3.57 -5.18 -5.60
N ALA A 18 -3.59 -4.01 -6.25
CA ALA A 18 -3.82 -2.74 -5.56
C ALA A 18 -5.22 -2.68 -4.90
N LEU A 19 -6.26 -3.12 -5.62
CA LEU A 19 -7.62 -3.15 -5.09
C LEU A 19 -7.79 -4.22 -4.00
N TRP A 20 -7.16 -5.38 -4.16
CA TRP A 20 -7.18 -6.41 -3.14
C TRP A 20 -6.47 -5.94 -1.86
N ALA A 21 -5.30 -5.31 -1.99
CA ALA A 21 -4.59 -4.74 -0.85
C ALA A 21 -5.40 -3.64 -0.14
N GLU A 22 -6.16 -2.83 -0.88
CA GLU A 22 -7.09 -1.85 -0.29
C GLU A 22 -8.18 -2.57 0.53
N ASP A 23 -8.76 -3.63 -0.01
CA ASP A 23 -9.80 -4.41 0.65
C ASP A 23 -9.29 -5.05 1.96
N VAL A 24 -8.12 -5.70 1.91
CA VAL A 24 -7.46 -6.27 3.09
C VAL A 24 -7.19 -5.21 4.15
N ALA A 25 -6.75 -4.03 3.74
CA ALA A 25 -6.52 -2.95 4.67
C ALA A 25 -7.81 -2.41 5.29
N ARG A 26 -8.88 -2.32 4.50
CA ARG A 26 -10.21 -1.93 4.95
C ARG A 26 -10.80 -2.94 5.94
N GLU A 27 -10.66 -4.24 5.68
CA GLU A 27 -11.09 -5.30 6.61
C GLU A 27 -10.40 -5.19 7.97
N ARG A 28 -9.13 -4.77 7.96
CA ARG A 28 -8.33 -4.53 9.17
C ARG A 28 -8.54 -3.14 9.77
N SER A 29 -9.45 -2.34 9.23
CA SER A 29 -9.71 -0.95 9.64
C SER A 29 -8.48 -0.04 9.59
N VAL A 30 -7.52 -0.35 8.71
CA VAL A 30 -6.32 0.46 8.50
C VAL A 30 -6.64 1.58 7.49
N PRO A 31 -6.39 2.85 7.83
CA PRO A 31 -6.62 3.95 6.90
C PRO A 31 -5.58 3.93 5.78
N VAL A 32 -6.01 3.56 4.59
CA VAL A 32 -5.17 3.53 3.39
C VAL A 32 -5.72 4.45 2.32
N LYS A 33 -4.82 4.98 1.48
CA LYS A 33 -5.17 5.88 0.40
C LYS A 33 -4.59 5.38 -0.91
N VAL A 34 -5.44 5.06 -1.88
CA VAL A 34 -4.98 4.75 -3.22
C VAL A 34 -4.54 6.03 -3.91
N VAL A 35 -3.29 6.03 -4.39
CA VAL A 35 -2.64 7.13 -5.09
C VAL A 35 -2.08 6.63 -6.42
N ALA A 36 -1.76 7.56 -7.32
CA ALA A 36 -1.01 7.22 -8.51
C ALA A 36 0.39 6.73 -8.14
N ALA A 37 0.86 5.67 -8.77
CA ALA A 37 2.19 5.15 -8.53
C ALA A 37 3.25 6.22 -8.85
N PRO A 38 4.25 6.43 -7.97
CA PRO A 38 5.29 7.42 -8.21
C PRO A 38 6.08 7.10 -9.49
N ALA A 39 6.44 8.16 -10.21
CA ALA A 39 7.19 8.06 -11.47
C ALA A 39 8.53 7.33 -11.25
N GLY A 40 8.84 6.37 -12.11
CA GLY A 40 10.05 5.54 -12.00
C GLY A 40 9.85 4.23 -11.24
N THR A 41 8.61 3.85 -10.90
CA THR A 41 8.32 2.55 -10.30
C THR A 41 7.85 1.54 -11.36
N SER A 42 8.24 0.27 -11.23
CA SER A 42 7.80 -0.84 -12.09
C SER A 42 6.33 -1.23 -11.91
N ALA A 43 5.49 -0.35 -11.34
CA ALA A 43 4.06 -0.57 -11.26
C ALA A 43 3.47 -0.52 -12.68
N THR A 44 3.20 -1.68 -13.25
CA THR A 44 2.62 -1.77 -14.59
C THR A 44 1.20 -1.18 -14.61
N CYS A 45 0.49 -1.21 -13.47
CA CYS A 45 -0.85 -0.67 -13.33
C CYS A 45 -0.93 0.84 -13.00
N GLY A 46 0.17 1.47 -12.61
CA GLY A 46 0.18 2.89 -12.24
C GLY A 46 -0.54 3.24 -10.94
N LEU A 47 -0.86 2.27 -10.08
CA LEU A 47 -1.51 2.47 -8.78
C LEU A 47 -0.60 2.08 -7.61
N ALA A 48 -0.76 2.78 -6.49
CA ALA A 48 -0.08 2.52 -5.24
C ALA A 48 -0.98 2.80 -4.04
N LEU A 49 -0.66 2.23 -2.88
CA LEU A 49 -1.34 2.47 -1.61
C LEU A 49 -0.41 3.24 -0.69
N GLU A 50 -0.80 4.46 -0.34
CA GLU A 50 -0.18 5.29 0.68
C GLU A 50 -0.81 5.00 2.03
N ILE A 51 0.03 4.73 3.03
CA ILE A 51 -0.41 4.38 4.38
C ILE A 51 0.49 5.05 5.43
N PRO A 52 0.04 5.15 6.69
CA PRO A 52 0.91 5.56 7.79
C PRO A 52 2.04 4.56 8.02
N ALA A 53 3.28 5.02 8.20
CA ALA A 53 4.42 4.13 8.45
C ALA A 53 4.26 3.25 9.70
N SER A 54 3.49 3.71 10.69
CA SER A 54 3.14 2.94 11.89
C SER A 54 2.35 1.66 11.57
N GLU A 55 1.56 1.67 10.49
CA GLU A 55 0.70 0.54 10.09
C GLU A 55 1.37 -0.36 9.04
N ALA A 56 2.51 0.06 8.48
CA ALA A 56 3.19 -0.65 7.40
C ALA A 56 3.55 -2.08 7.75
N ALA A 57 4.18 -2.31 8.91
CA ALA A 57 4.55 -3.67 9.31
C ALA A 57 3.33 -4.60 9.45
N SER A 58 2.18 -4.07 9.89
CA SER A 58 0.93 -4.83 10.03
C SER A 58 0.36 -5.22 8.67
N LEU A 59 0.34 -4.28 7.72
CA LEU A 59 -0.13 -4.53 6.36
C LEU A 59 0.85 -5.39 5.54
N GLU A 60 2.16 -5.24 5.74
CA GLU A 60 3.17 -6.10 5.12
C GLU A 60 2.93 -7.57 5.48
N ALA A 61 2.67 -7.85 6.75
CA ALA A 61 2.34 -9.20 7.20
C ALA A 61 1.00 -9.67 6.61
N ALA A 62 -0.01 -8.81 6.58
CA ALA A 62 -1.32 -9.12 5.99
C ALA A 62 -1.22 -9.49 4.51
N PHE A 63 -0.52 -8.67 3.72
CA PHE A 63 -0.32 -8.87 2.30
C PHE A 63 0.50 -10.12 2.03
N THR A 64 1.51 -10.40 2.85
CA THR A 64 2.30 -11.63 2.73
C THR A 64 1.46 -12.88 3.02
N ASP A 65 0.61 -12.84 4.04
CA ASP A 65 -0.30 -13.94 4.41
C ASP A 65 -1.34 -14.21 3.32
N GLU A 66 -1.89 -13.15 2.74
CA GLU A 66 -2.83 -13.21 1.61
C GLU A 66 -2.15 -13.58 0.27
N GLY A 67 -0.81 -13.52 0.19
CA GLY A 67 -0.06 -13.79 -1.04
C GLY A 67 -0.07 -12.63 -2.05
N ILE A 68 -0.35 -11.41 -1.59
CA ILE A 68 -0.31 -10.19 -2.40
C ILE A 68 1.15 -9.77 -2.60
N ALA A 69 1.61 -9.76 -3.86
CA ALA A 69 2.93 -9.25 -4.19
C ALA A 69 2.95 -7.70 -4.18
N PHE A 70 3.86 -7.12 -3.40
CA PHE A 70 4.03 -5.67 -3.29
C PHE A 70 5.51 -5.27 -3.27
N SER A 71 5.78 -4.01 -3.61
CA SER A 71 7.07 -3.35 -3.41
C SER A 71 6.88 -2.15 -2.49
N LEU A 72 7.55 -2.16 -1.34
CA LEU A 72 7.51 -1.06 -0.38
C LEU A 72 8.55 0.02 -0.74
N ARG A 73 8.13 1.29 -0.67
CA ARG A 73 8.98 2.47 -0.85
C ARG A 73 8.79 3.47 0.28
#